data_AF-A0A6G3LD25-F1
#
_entry.id   AF-A0A6G3LD25-F1
#
_cell.length_a   1.000
_cell.length_b   1.000
_cell.length_c   1.000
_cell.angle_alpha   90.00
_cell.angle_beta   90.00
_cell.angle_gamma   90.00
#
_symmetry.space_group_name_H-M   'P 1'
#
loop_
_entity.id
_entity.type
_entity.pdbx_description
1 polymer ?
#
loop_
_entity_poly.entity_id
_entity_poly.type
_entity_poly.pdbx_seq_one_letter_code
_entity_poly.pdbx_strand_id
1 'polypeptide(L)'
;MSLKSIIVARSPEVGISMLIDVVSQLEKSELKPIPLIFPMHYDLLAFDWKTGSYDTELLLKFVEEKIGFENIPIIFLTRGDYINKPYYCSKHYKICLLNDEKKLDVVLAELFSSSK
;
A
#
# COMPACT_ATOMS: atom_id res chain seq x y z
N MET A 1 14.61 -17.79 10.85
CA MET A 1 14.07 -17.14 9.64
C MET A 1 14.29 -15.65 9.77
N SER A 2 14.78 -14.95 8.74
CA SER A 2 14.92 -13.49 8.77
C SER A 2 13.52 -12.86 8.70
N LEU A 3 13.18 -12.01 9.67
CA LEU A 3 11.92 -11.24 9.67
C LEU A 3 11.87 -10.40 8.39
N LYS A 4 10.86 -10.60 7.55
CA LYS A 4 10.69 -9.78 6.34
C LYS A 4 10.11 -8.42 6.76
N SER A 5 10.85 -7.36 6.46
CA SER A 5 10.37 -5.99 6.64
C SER A 5 9.31 -5.64 5.60
N ILE A 6 8.33 -4.83 6.00
CA ILE A 6 7.27 -4.32 5.13
C ILE A 6 6.98 -2.87 5.51
N ILE A 7 6.88 -1.98 4.54
CA ILE A 7 6.50 -0.59 4.80
C ILE A 7 4.98 -0.49 4.74
N VAL A 8 4.40 0.23 5.70
CA VAL A 8 2.97 0.54 5.70
C VAL A 8 2.82 2.05 5.60
N ALA A 9 2.35 2.49 4.44
CA ALA A 9 2.11 3.89 4.13
C ALA A 9 0.59 4.12 3.98
N ARG A 10 0.13 5.35 4.20
CA ARG A 10 -1.29 5.69 4.05
C ARG A 10 -1.47 6.97 3.29
N SER A 11 -2.60 7.08 2.61
CA SER A 11 -3.09 8.32 2.04
C SER A 11 -3.73 9.23 3.09
N PRO A 12 -3.99 10.51 2.78
CA PRO A 12 -4.49 11.49 3.75
C PRO A 12 -5.92 11.18 4.24
N GLU A 13 -6.74 10.55 3.40
CA GLU A 13 -8.12 10.19 3.70
C GLU A 13 -8.25 8.91 4.52
N VAL A 14 -7.17 8.14 4.67
CA VAL A 14 -7.13 6.97 5.54
C VAL A 14 -6.72 7.40 6.95
N GLY A 15 -7.58 7.09 7.91
CA GLY A 15 -7.35 7.39 9.33
C GLY A 15 -6.16 6.62 9.90
N ILE A 16 -5.55 7.19 10.95
CA ILE A 16 -4.42 6.55 11.65
C ILE A 16 -4.80 5.22 12.33
N SER A 17 -6.07 5.02 12.67
CA SER A 17 -6.55 3.78 13.26
C SER A 17 -6.30 2.58 12.36
N MET A 18 -6.64 2.68 11.06
CA MET A 18 -6.41 1.60 10.10
C MET A 18 -4.92 1.28 9.95
N LEU A 19 -4.04 2.30 10.02
CA LEU A 19 -2.59 2.07 10.04
C LEU A 19 -2.17 1.25 11.26
N ILE A 20 -2.65 1.61 12.44
CA ILE A 20 -2.36 0.91 13.70
C ILE A 20 -2.88 -0.54 13.63
N ASP A 21 -4.09 -0.74 13.13
CA ASP A 21 -4.73 -2.04 13.04
C ASP A 21 -3.98 -2.97 12.08
N VAL A 22 -3.59 -2.48 10.90
CA VAL A 22 -2.77 -3.23 9.94
C VAL A 22 -1.40 -3.57 10.52
N VAL A 23 -0.72 -2.60 11.17
CA VAL A 23 0.57 -2.83 11.83
C VAL A 23 0.46 -3.92 12.89
N SER A 24 -0.54 -3.85 13.76
CA SER A 24 -0.80 -4.84 14.81
C SER A 24 -1.03 -6.25 14.24
N GLN A 25 -1.73 -6.36 13.10
CA GLN A 25 -1.92 -7.63 12.41
C GLN A 25 -0.60 -8.17 11.85
N LEU A 26 0.22 -7.32 11.22
CA LEU A 26 1.52 -7.72 10.66
C LEU A 26 2.51 -8.18 11.72
N GLU A 27 2.55 -7.52 12.89
CA GLU A 27 3.40 -7.92 14.01
C GLU A 27 3.03 -9.32 14.54
N LYS A 28 1.75 -9.67 14.56
CA LYS A 28 1.27 -11.01 14.94
C LYS A 28 1.67 -12.09 13.93
N SER A 29 1.92 -11.70 12.67
CA SER A 29 2.29 -12.61 11.57
C SER A 29 3.82 -12.78 11.41
N GLU A 30 4.62 -12.43 12.42
CA GLU A 30 6.09 -12.48 12.36
C GLU A 30 6.69 -11.62 11.23
N LEU A 31 6.00 -10.56 10.81
CA LEU A 31 6.55 -9.54 9.91
C LEU A 31 7.07 -8.35 10.74
N LYS A 32 8.00 -7.59 10.15
CA LYS A 32 8.50 -6.36 10.76
C LYS A 32 7.94 -5.14 10.03
N PRO A 33 6.76 -4.63 10.42
CA PRO A 33 6.19 -3.44 9.80
C PRO A 33 7.01 -2.19 10.12
N ILE A 34 7.12 -1.30 9.13
CA ILE A 34 7.73 0.02 9.22
C ILE A 34 6.61 1.03 8.88
N PRO A 35 5.88 1.54 9.90
CA PRO A 35 4.77 2.46 9.65
C PRO A 35 5.28 3.87 9.32
N LEU A 36 4.72 4.46 8.27
CA LEU A 36 4.88 5.89 7.98
C LEU A 36 3.74 6.67 8.64
N ILE A 37 4.10 7.43 9.69
CA ILE A 37 3.12 8.14 10.53
C ILE A 37 2.42 9.26 9.74
N PHE A 38 3.18 9.98 8.92
CA PHE A 38 2.67 11.05 8.08
C PHE A 38 2.02 10.48 6.82
N PRO A 39 0.82 10.97 6.45
CA PRO A 39 0.17 10.53 5.24
C PRO A 39 0.96 11.01 4.02
N MET A 40 0.98 10.19 2.99
CA MET A 40 1.51 10.57 1.70
C MET A 40 0.43 11.25 0.88
N HIS A 41 0.67 12.50 0.49
CA HIS A 41 -0.24 13.21 -0.40
C HIS A 41 -0.08 12.74 -1.83
N TYR A 42 -1.19 12.51 -2.51
CA TYR A 42 -1.22 12.17 -3.92
C TYR A 42 -0.71 13.31 -4.79
N ASP A 43 -0.16 12.95 -5.94
CA ASP A 43 0.07 13.92 -7.00
C ASP A 43 -1.26 14.24 -7.70
N LEU A 44 -1.68 15.51 -7.65
CA LEU A 44 -2.89 15.98 -8.32
C LEU A 44 -2.85 15.78 -9.84
N LEU A 45 -1.66 15.62 -10.43
CA LEU A 45 -1.51 15.29 -11.85
C LEU A 45 -2.03 13.89 -12.19
N ALA A 46 -2.09 12.97 -11.21
CA ALA A 46 -2.64 11.63 -11.40
C ALA A 46 -4.16 11.56 -11.20
N PHE A 47 -4.81 12.68 -10.84
CA PHE A 47 -6.25 12.74 -10.59
C PHE A 47 -7.04 13.00 -11.87
N ASP A 48 -7.96 12.09 -12.22
CA ASP A 48 -8.93 12.31 -13.28
C ASP A 48 -10.19 12.98 -12.74
N TRP A 49 -10.34 14.27 -13.03
CA TRP A 49 -11.48 15.09 -12.63
C TRP A 49 -12.82 14.66 -13.24
N LYS A 50 -12.83 13.88 -14.33
CA LYS A 50 -14.08 13.38 -14.91
C LYS A 50 -14.63 12.20 -14.14
N THR A 51 -13.75 11.29 -13.70
CA THR A 51 -14.13 10.09 -12.96
C THR A 51 -14.09 10.30 -11.45
N GLY A 52 -13.41 11.34 -10.98
CA GLY A 52 -13.22 11.62 -9.55
C GLY A 52 -12.26 10.63 -8.89
N SER A 53 -11.36 10.02 -9.66
CA SER A 53 -10.46 8.97 -9.20
C SER A 53 -9.02 9.20 -9.66
N TYR A 54 -8.06 8.73 -8.87
CA TYR A 54 -6.65 8.67 -9.25
C TYR A 54 -6.40 7.46 -10.15
N ASP A 55 -5.52 7.64 -11.13
CA ASP A 55 -4.99 6.53 -11.90
C ASP A 55 -4.13 5.63 -10.98
N THR A 56 -4.53 4.37 -10.84
CA THR A 56 -3.85 3.42 -9.96
C THR A 56 -2.38 3.20 -10.33
N GLU A 57 -2.02 3.18 -11.62
CA GLU A 57 -0.64 2.90 -12.03
C GLU A 57 0.27 4.11 -11.77
N LEU A 58 -0.21 5.32 -12.05
CA LEU A 58 0.49 6.56 -11.71
C LEU A 58 0.66 6.70 -10.19
N LEU A 59 -0.36 6.34 -9.41
CA LEU A 59 -0.27 6.34 -7.96
C LEU A 59 0.88 5.43 -7.46
N LEU A 60 0.96 4.19 -7.97
CA LEU A 60 2.00 3.26 -7.53
C LEU A 60 3.40 3.75 -7.91
N LYS A 61 3.54 4.30 -9.11
CA LYS A 61 4.80 4.91 -9.54
C LYS A 61 5.21 6.04 -8.60
N PHE A 62 4.27 6.91 -8.22
CA PHE A 62 4.54 7.97 -7.25
C PHE A 62 4.94 7.42 -5.88
N VAL A 63 4.26 6.38 -5.38
CA VAL A 63 4.60 5.75 -4.10
C VAL A 63 6.00 5.14 -4.16
N GLU A 64 6.33 4.44 -5.24
CA GLU A 64 7.66 3.87 -5.47
C GLU A 64 8.75 4.96 -5.52
N GLU A 65 8.53 6.05 -6.25
CA GLU A 65 9.48 7.17 -6.32
C GLU A 65 9.70 7.88 -4.97
N LYS A 66 8.67 7.95 -4.11
CA LYS A 66 8.73 8.67 -2.84
C LYS A 66 9.31 7.86 -1.69
N ILE A 67 8.97 6.57 -1.63
CA ILE A 67 9.28 5.71 -0.47
C ILE A 67 9.75 4.30 -0.88
N GLY A 68 10.00 4.07 -2.16
CA GLY A 68 10.57 2.82 -2.65
C GLY A 68 11.97 2.60 -2.09
N PHE A 69 12.15 1.50 -1.38
CA PHE A 69 13.46 0.98 -1.01
C PHE A 69 13.70 -0.30 -1.78
N GLU A 70 14.91 -0.46 -2.31
CA GLU A 70 15.32 -1.68 -2.99
C GLU A 70 14.96 -2.91 -2.11
N ASN A 71 14.03 -3.71 -2.61
CA ASN A 71 13.59 -4.99 -2.03
C ASN A 71 12.72 -4.96 -0.77
N ILE A 72 12.20 -3.82 -0.32
CA ILE A 72 11.22 -3.79 0.79
C ILE A 72 9.80 -3.64 0.21
N PRO A 73 8.90 -4.61 0.41
CA PRO A 73 7.52 -4.50 -0.05
C PRO A 73 6.76 -3.40 0.69
N ILE A 74 5.79 -2.80 0.02
CA ILE A 74 4.99 -1.68 0.53
C ILE A 74 3.51 -2.06 0.48
N ILE A 75 2.82 -1.84 1.60
CA ILE A 75 1.37 -1.77 1.66
C ILE A 75 0.99 -0.30 1.71
N PHE A 76 0.24 0.15 0.70
CA PHE A 76 -0.28 1.50 0.63
C PHE A 76 -1.77 1.49 0.95
N LEU A 77 -2.14 2.08 2.08
CA LEU A 77 -3.52 2.20 2.53
C LEU A 77 -4.18 3.37 1.80
N THR A 78 -5.28 3.11 1.11
CA THR A 78 -6.01 4.10 0.30
C THR A 78 -7.50 3.84 0.36
N ARG A 79 -8.32 4.87 0.19
CA ARG A 79 -9.75 4.65 0.01
C ARG A 79 -10.04 4.10 -1.39
N GLY A 80 -10.89 3.07 -1.48
CA GLY A 80 -11.16 2.35 -2.73
C GLY A 80 -11.90 3.17 -3.79
N ASP A 81 -12.68 4.17 -3.39
CA ASP A 81 -13.39 5.11 -4.27
C ASP A 81 -12.46 6.18 -4.89
N TYR A 82 -11.25 6.33 -4.36
CA TYR A 82 -10.25 7.28 -4.86
C TYR A 82 -9.37 6.69 -5.96
N ILE A 83 -9.50 5.41 -6.29
CA ILE A 83 -8.64 4.73 -7.27
C ILE A 83 -9.49 3.98 -8.30
N ASN A 84 -9.07 4.03 -9.56
CA ASN A 84 -9.83 3.37 -10.64
C ASN A 84 -9.78 1.84 -10.58
N LYS A 85 -8.82 1.25 -9.85
CA LYS A 85 -8.75 -0.19 -9.54
C LYS A 85 -8.80 -0.40 -8.02
N PRO A 86 -9.93 -0.85 -7.44
CA PRO A 86 -10.11 -0.93 -5.98
C PRO A 86 -9.18 -1.95 -5.29
N TYR A 87 -8.48 -2.78 -6.06
CA TYR A 87 -7.39 -3.63 -5.59
C TYR A 87 -6.34 -3.70 -6.68
N TYR A 88 -5.07 -3.52 -6.29
CA TYR A 88 -3.97 -3.68 -7.22
C TYR A 88 -2.66 -3.95 -6.47
N CYS A 89 -1.92 -4.95 -6.95
CA CYS A 89 -0.58 -5.29 -6.50
C CYS A 89 0.38 -5.27 -7.69
N SER A 90 1.36 -4.38 -7.65
CA SER A 90 2.46 -4.39 -8.62
C SER A 90 3.59 -5.27 -8.10
N LYS A 91 3.84 -6.38 -8.79
CA LYS A 91 5.05 -7.19 -8.54
C LYS A 91 6.33 -6.44 -8.92
N HIS A 92 6.25 -5.56 -9.92
CA HIS A 92 7.38 -4.76 -10.38
C HIS A 92 7.82 -3.75 -9.31
N TYR A 93 6.87 -2.98 -8.76
CA TYR A 93 7.15 -2.00 -7.72
C TYR A 93 7.18 -2.60 -6.30
N LYS A 94 6.72 -3.86 -6.14
CA LYS A 94 6.48 -4.52 -4.83
C LYS A 94 5.52 -3.73 -3.93
N ILE A 95 4.50 -3.12 -4.54
CA ILE A 95 3.51 -2.27 -3.84
C ILE A 95 2.13 -2.86 -4.02
N CYS A 96 1.39 -2.99 -2.92
CA CYS A 96 -0.02 -3.38 -2.93
C CYS A 96 -0.89 -2.29 -2.33
N LEU A 97 -2.02 -2.04 -2.97
CA LEU A 97 -3.07 -1.18 -2.45
C LEU A 97 -3.96 -1.98 -1.51
N LEU A 98 -4.18 -1.45 -0.30
CA LEU A 98 -5.12 -2.00 0.66
C LEU A 98 -6.22 -0.96 0.92
N ASN A 99 -7.43 -1.30 0.50
CA ASN A 99 -8.60 -0.43 0.61
C ASN A 99 -9.59 -0.81 1.72
N ASP A 100 -9.50 -2.05 2.20
CA ASP A 100 -10.26 -2.60 3.31
C ASP A 100 -9.37 -3.65 3.99
N GLU A 101 -9.35 -3.66 5.32
CA GLU A 101 -8.57 -4.58 6.16
C GLU A 101 -8.85 -6.05 5.83
N LYS A 102 -10.06 -6.37 5.36
CA LYS A 102 -10.48 -7.72 4.99
C LYS A 102 -9.63 -8.37 3.89
N LYS A 103 -8.75 -7.62 3.23
CA LYS A 103 -7.89 -8.11 2.16
C LYS A 103 -6.41 -8.23 2.54
N LEU A 104 -6.04 -8.02 3.81
CA LEU A 104 -4.63 -8.08 4.23
C LEU A 104 -3.98 -9.43 3.89
N ASP A 105 -4.66 -10.55 4.16
CA ASP A 105 -4.15 -11.90 3.85
C ASP A 105 -3.88 -12.08 2.34
N VAL A 106 -4.77 -11.54 1.49
CA VAL A 106 -4.62 -11.60 0.03
C VAL A 106 -3.44 -10.75 -0.42
N VAL A 107 -3.31 -9.53 0.12
CA VAL A 107 -2.15 -8.65 -0.13
C VAL A 107 -0.84 -9.33 0.26
N LEU A 108 -0.79 -9.96 1.43
CA LEU A 108 0.41 -10.66 1.91
C LEU A 108 0.76 -11.86 1.04
N ALA A 109 -0.25 -12.65 0.64
CA ALA A 109 -0.07 -13.77 -0.28
C ALA A 109 0.51 -13.30 -1.62
N GLU A 110 0.03 -12.18 -2.16
CA GLU A 110 0.54 -11.64 -3.42
C GLU A 110 1.95 -11.06 -3.30
N LEU A 111 2.22 -10.24 -2.27
CA LEU A 111 3.55 -9.63 -2.01
C LEU A 111 4.64 -10.68 -1.83
N PHE A 112 4.30 -11.82 -1.21
CA PHE A 112 5.25 -12.90 -0.94
C PHE A 112 5.09 -14.10 -1.85
N SER A 113 4.20 -14.06 -2.84
CA SER A 113 4.13 -15.08 -3.89
C SER A 113 5.45 -15.04 -4.68
N SER A 114 6.22 -16.12 -4.57
CA SER A 114 7.44 -16.27 -5.37
C SER A 114 7.09 -16.09 -6.84
N SER A 115 7.80 -15.19 -7.52
CA SER A 115 7.76 -15.14 -8.99
C SER A 115 8.32 -16.49 -9.47
N LYS A 116 7.44 -17.36 -9.98
CA LYS A 116 7.87 -18.50 -10.78
C LYS A 116 8.34 -18.02 -12.14
#